data_AF-A0A7S3QHP7-F1
#
_entry.id   AF-A0A7S3QHP7-F1
#
_cell.length_a   1.000
_cell.length_b   1.000
_cell.length_c   1.000
_cell.angle_alpha   90.00
_cell.angle_beta   90.00
_cell.angle_gamma   90.00
#
_symmetry.space_group_name_H-M   'P 1'
#
loop_
_entity.id
_entity.type
_entity.pdbx_description
1 polymer ?
#
loop_
_entity_poly.entity_id
_entity_poly.type
_entity_poly.pdbx_seq_one_letter_code
_entity_poly.pdbx_strand_id
1 'polypeptide(L)'
;ITIDAGGVRFYEGDVAGVIEDPSTVNVPQVIKLNTPIGDDFFLNFNLRSGFNSGTKEGADQVMITTTGNEGNSYSPSVLLAKLSAGGSWTSDSVFNGEDVTVTVNSIGARANIKICVGTCPVMTVSPTVSPSASPAPTLISSSPTGNP
;
A
#
# COMPACT_ATOMS: atom_id res chain seq x y z
N ILE A 1 -6.09 -1.39 -10.72
CA ILE A 1 -4.73 -1.51 -11.31
C ILE A 1 -4.42 -2.98 -11.47
N THR A 2 -3.64 -3.33 -12.50
CA THR A 2 -3.13 -4.68 -12.72
C THR A 2 -1.61 -4.66 -12.59
N ILE A 3 -1.06 -5.59 -11.82
CA ILE A 3 0.37 -5.87 -11.71
C ILE A 3 0.61 -7.15 -12.48
N ASP A 4 1.61 -7.18 -13.35
CA ASP A 4 1.84 -8.31 -14.24
C ASP A 4 3.35 -8.53 -14.47
N ALA A 5 3.72 -9.74 -14.89
CA ALA A 5 5.13 -10.10 -15.04
C ALA A 5 5.83 -9.38 -16.23
N GLY A 6 5.10 -8.83 -17.21
CA GLY A 6 5.65 -8.17 -18.39
C GLY A 6 5.52 -6.63 -18.38
N GLY A 7 4.87 -6.05 -17.39
CA GLY A 7 4.35 -4.68 -17.40
C GLY A 7 4.58 -3.98 -16.07
N VAL A 8 3.51 -3.59 -15.38
CA VAL A 8 3.65 -2.92 -14.08
C VAL A 8 4.02 -3.95 -13.02
N ARG A 9 5.19 -3.80 -12.41
CA ARG A 9 5.78 -4.77 -11.47
C ARG A 9 5.91 -4.26 -10.04
N PHE A 10 5.42 -3.05 -9.79
CA PHE A 10 5.51 -2.38 -8.51
C PHE A 10 4.29 -1.51 -8.27
N TYR A 11 3.81 -1.49 -7.03
CA TYR A 11 2.81 -0.54 -6.56
C TYR A 11 3.11 -0.19 -5.11
N GLU A 12 3.04 1.10 -4.78
CA GLU A 12 3.02 1.54 -3.39
C GLU A 12 2.02 2.69 -3.27
N GLY A 13 1.07 2.56 -2.35
CA GLY A 13 0.01 3.53 -2.19
C GLY A 13 -1.23 2.97 -1.49
N ASP A 14 -2.25 3.82 -1.42
CA ASP A 14 -3.49 3.50 -0.72
C ASP A 14 -4.40 2.59 -1.57
N VAL A 15 -5.14 1.73 -0.88
CA VAL A 15 -6.21 0.91 -1.43
C VAL A 15 -7.50 1.27 -0.70
N ALA A 16 -8.51 1.67 -1.47
CA ALA A 16 -9.82 1.97 -0.95
C ALA A 16 -10.50 0.71 -0.41
N GLY A 17 -11.29 0.89 0.65
CA GLY A 17 -12.13 -0.18 1.16
C GLY A 17 -13.18 -0.57 0.11
N VAL A 18 -13.55 -1.84 0.04
CA VAL A 18 -14.60 -2.34 -0.89
C VAL A 18 -15.97 -1.68 -0.71
N ILE A 19 -16.16 -0.95 0.39
CA ILE A 19 -17.38 -0.20 0.68
C ILE A 19 -17.42 1.20 0.07
N GLU A 20 -16.28 1.73 -0.38
CA GLU A 20 -16.21 3.06 -1.01
C GLU A 20 -16.86 3.03 -2.41
N ASP A 21 -17.29 4.18 -2.94
CA ASP A 21 -17.80 4.26 -4.30
C ASP A 21 -16.63 4.46 -5.27
N PRO A 22 -16.36 3.52 -6.21
CA PRO A 22 -15.23 3.61 -7.15
C PRO A 22 -15.32 4.83 -8.07
N SER A 23 -16.49 5.44 -8.25
CA SER A 23 -16.65 6.68 -9.04
C SER A 23 -16.23 7.94 -8.29
N THR A 24 -16.03 7.84 -6.97
CA THR A 24 -15.70 8.97 -6.08
C THR A 24 -14.28 8.93 -5.53
N VAL A 25 -13.55 7.83 -5.77
CA VAL A 25 -12.20 7.62 -5.23
C VAL A 25 -11.20 7.41 -6.37
N ASN A 26 -10.01 8.00 -6.22
CA ASN A 26 -8.94 7.94 -7.22
C ASN A 26 -7.85 6.90 -6.88
N VAL A 27 -8.18 5.91 -6.06
CA VAL A 27 -7.27 4.83 -5.63
C VAL A 27 -7.91 3.49 -5.94
N PRO A 28 -7.12 2.42 -6.18
CA PRO A 28 -7.69 1.11 -6.46
C PRO A 28 -8.50 0.58 -5.27
N GLN A 29 -9.63 -0.06 -5.54
CA GLN A 29 -10.34 -0.90 -4.56
C GLN A 29 -9.94 -2.37 -4.65
N VAL A 30 -9.64 -2.81 -5.86
CA VAL A 30 -9.17 -4.16 -6.17
C VAL A 30 -7.92 -4.04 -7.01
N ILE A 31 -6.91 -4.82 -6.65
CA ILE A 31 -5.68 -4.97 -7.43
C ILE A 31 -5.61 -6.41 -7.91
N LYS A 32 -5.43 -6.58 -9.22
CA LYS A 32 -5.17 -7.87 -9.85
C LYS A 32 -3.66 -8.06 -9.96
N LEU A 33 -3.14 -9.19 -9.48
CA LEU A 33 -1.80 -9.66 -9.82
C LEU A 33 -1.96 -10.73 -10.90
N ASN A 34 -1.69 -10.35 -12.15
CA ASN A 34 -1.89 -11.15 -13.33
C ASN A 34 -0.71 -12.12 -13.53
N THR A 35 -0.95 -13.41 -13.35
CA THR A 35 0.07 -14.43 -13.55
C THR A 35 0.06 -14.92 -15.01
N PRO A 36 1.18 -15.45 -15.51
CA PRO A 36 1.23 -16.14 -16.80
C PRO A 36 0.61 -17.55 -16.79
N ILE A 37 0.26 -18.09 -15.61
CA ILE A 37 -0.22 -19.47 -15.45
C ILE A 37 -1.75 -19.59 -15.44
N GLY A 38 -2.48 -18.47 -15.53
CA GLY A 38 -3.94 -18.43 -15.60
C GLY A 38 -4.68 -18.35 -14.26
N ASP A 39 -3.96 -18.58 -13.15
CA ASP A 39 -4.44 -18.38 -11.79
C ASP A 39 -3.96 -17.03 -11.28
N ASP A 40 -4.89 -16.09 -11.05
CA ASP A 40 -4.56 -14.74 -10.65
C ASP A 40 -4.83 -14.48 -9.18
N PHE A 41 -4.03 -13.58 -8.61
CA PHE A 41 -4.27 -13.11 -7.26
C PHE A 41 -5.05 -11.80 -7.27
N PHE A 42 -5.94 -11.64 -6.29
CA PHE A 42 -6.72 -10.44 -6.10
C PHE A 42 -6.52 -9.92 -4.68
N LEU A 43 -6.28 -8.62 -4.58
CA LEU A 43 -6.13 -7.93 -3.32
C LEU A 43 -7.24 -6.92 -3.15
N ASN A 44 -7.84 -6.90 -1.96
CA ASN A 44 -8.83 -5.91 -1.58
C ASN A 44 -8.73 -5.57 -0.10
N PHE A 45 -9.04 -4.32 0.25
CA PHE A 45 -9.12 -3.90 1.66
C PHE A 45 -10.53 -4.11 2.20
N ASN A 46 -10.67 -5.00 3.18
CA ASN A 46 -11.95 -5.34 3.80
C ASN A 46 -12.25 -4.40 4.98
N LEU A 47 -12.47 -3.13 4.67
CA LEU A 47 -12.77 -2.07 5.63
C LEU A 47 -14.07 -2.38 6.39
N ARG A 48 -14.01 -2.46 7.72
CA ARG A 48 -15.18 -2.67 8.59
C ARG A 48 -15.88 -1.33 8.85
N SER A 49 -16.65 -0.88 7.88
CA SER A 49 -17.44 0.35 7.96
C SER A 49 -18.73 0.25 7.14
N GLY A 50 -19.68 1.16 7.36
CA GLY A 50 -20.94 1.21 6.63
C GLY A 50 -21.70 -0.13 6.67
N PHE A 51 -22.13 -0.59 5.49
CA PHE A 51 -22.81 -1.90 5.36
C PHE A 51 -21.92 -3.09 5.72
N ASN A 52 -20.59 -2.92 5.73
CA ASN A 52 -19.62 -3.94 6.11
C ASN A 52 -19.20 -3.84 7.59
N SER A 53 -19.84 -2.99 8.41
CA SER A 53 -19.49 -2.78 9.83
C SER A 53 -19.63 -4.04 10.70
N GLY A 54 -20.46 -5.00 10.28
CA GLY A 54 -20.66 -6.28 10.97
C GLY A 54 -19.60 -7.35 10.65
N THR A 55 -18.70 -7.09 9.69
CA THR A 55 -17.74 -8.09 9.22
C THR A 55 -16.87 -8.65 10.36
N LYS A 56 -16.76 -9.99 10.37
CA LYS A 56 -16.03 -10.74 11.39
C LYS A 56 -14.70 -11.24 10.86
N GLU A 57 -14.73 -11.94 9.73
CA GLU A 57 -13.51 -12.43 9.09
C GLU A 57 -12.87 -11.31 8.26
N GLY A 58 -11.58 -11.07 8.47
CA GLY A 58 -10.85 -10.10 7.67
C GLY A 58 -11.18 -8.64 7.97
N ALA A 59 -11.85 -8.35 9.09
CA ALA A 59 -12.23 -6.98 9.45
C ALA A 59 -11.01 -6.07 9.55
N ASP A 60 -10.99 -5.00 8.78
CA ASP A 60 -9.87 -4.05 8.71
C ASP A 60 -8.56 -4.74 8.32
N GLN A 61 -8.61 -5.67 7.37
CA GLN A 61 -7.44 -6.37 6.84
C GLN A 61 -7.41 -6.30 5.30
N VAL A 62 -6.20 -6.37 4.74
CA VAL A 62 -6.02 -6.62 3.31
C VAL A 62 -6.15 -8.12 3.08
N MET A 63 -7.06 -8.48 2.18
CA MET A 63 -7.35 -9.86 1.83
C MET A 63 -6.61 -10.20 0.54
N ILE A 64 -6.06 -11.41 0.47
CA ILE A 64 -5.46 -11.95 -0.75
C ILE A 64 -6.20 -13.22 -1.11
N THR A 65 -6.79 -13.25 -2.29
CA THR A 65 -7.47 -14.42 -2.85
C THR A 65 -6.82 -14.86 -4.15
N THR A 66 -7.03 -16.11 -4.55
CA THR A 66 -6.70 -16.61 -5.90
C THR A 66 -7.93 -17.16 -6.58
N THR A 67 -8.00 -17.00 -7.91
CA THR A 67 -8.95 -17.71 -8.76
C THR A 67 -8.37 -17.94 -10.15
N GLY A 68 -8.75 -19.06 -10.76
CA GLY A 68 -8.37 -19.41 -12.13
C GLY A 68 -9.20 -18.68 -13.18
N ASN A 69 -8.87 -18.96 -14.44
CA ASN A 69 -9.54 -18.42 -15.63
C ASN A 69 -9.58 -16.90 -15.68
N GLU A 70 -8.60 -16.23 -15.07
CA GLU A 70 -8.48 -14.77 -15.07
C GLU A 70 -9.66 -14.03 -14.42
N GLY A 71 -10.52 -14.74 -13.66
CA GLY A 71 -11.80 -14.22 -13.18
C GLY A 71 -12.87 -14.03 -14.27
N ASN A 72 -12.66 -14.53 -15.49
CA ASN A 72 -13.59 -14.38 -16.62
C ASN A 72 -14.63 -15.50 -16.73
N SER A 73 -14.44 -16.61 -16.02
CA SER A 73 -15.38 -17.72 -15.98
C SER A 73 -15.41 -18.34 -14.58
N TYR A 74 -16.34 -19.27 -14.35
CA TYR A 74 -16.45 -19.92 -13.04
C TYR A 74 -15.15 -20.67 -12.71
N SER A 75 -14.50 -20.22 -11.64
CA SER A 75 -13.46 -20.93 -10.92
C SER A 75 -13.69 -20.71 -9.42
N PRO A 76 -13.43 -21.70 -8.56
CA PRO A 76 -13.40 -21.48 -7.12
C PRO A 76 -12.44 -20.33 -6.78
N SER A 77 -12.82 -19.49 -5.82
CA SER A 77 -11.94 -18.50 -5.20
C SER A 77 -11.45 -19.03 -3.86
N VAL A 78 -10.15 -18.92 -3.60
CA VAL A 78 -9.53 -19.39 -2.35
C VAL A 78 -8.92 -18.20 -1.61
N LEU A 79 -9.18 -18.10 -0.31
CA LEU A 79 -8.53 -17.12 0.56
C LEU A 79 -7.13 -17.59 0.95
N LEU A 80 -6.10 -16.81 0.60
CA LEU A 80 -4.70 -17.13 0.84
C LEU A 80 -4.14 -16.42 2.07
N ALA A 81 -4.50 -15.15 2.27
CA ALA A 81 -3.97 -14.35 3.38
C ALA A 81 -4.95 -13.28 3.87
N LYS A 82 -4.77 -12.91 5.14
CA LYS A 82 -5.42 -11.79 5.82
C LYS A 82 -4.35 -10.97 6.52
N LEU A 83 -4.03 -9.81 5.97
CA LEU A 83 -2.90 -9.00 6.41
C LEU A 83 -3.39 -7.79 7.21
N SER A 84 -2.96 -7.73 8.47
CA SER A 84 -3.04 -6.52 9.29
C SER A 84 -1.88 -5.57 8.97
N ALA A 85 -1.92 -4.34 9.49
CA ALA A 85 -0.80 -3.40 9.39
C ALA A 85 0.51 -4.04 9.87
N GLY A 86 1.59 -3.84 9.11
CA GLY A 86 2.90 -4.48 9.30
C GLY A 86 2.99 -5.93 8.79
N GLY A 87 1.89 -6.52 8.34
CA GLY A 87 1.86 -7.88 7.80
C GLY A 87 2.34 -7.95 6.34
N SER A 88 2.85 -9.11 5.96
CA SER A 88 3.27 -9.41 4.59
C SER A 88 2.85 -10.80 4.14
N TRP A 89 2.75 -10.98 2.83
CA TRP A 89 2.56 -12.25 2.16
C TRP A 89 3.45 -12.31 0.93
N THR A 90 3.98 -13.50 0.64
CA THR A 90 4.80 -13.76 -0.54
C THR A 90 4.20 -14.95 -1.29
N SER A 91 4.05 -14.80 -2.60
CA SER A 91 3.58 -15.89 -3.46
C SER A 91 4.69 -16.92 -3.72
N ASP A 92 4.32 -18.08 -4.24
CA ASP A 92 5.28 -18.92 -4.95
C ASP A 92 5.83 -18.18 -6.19
N SER A 93 6.88 -18.72 -6.82
CA SER A 93 7.57 -18.13 -7.98
C SER A 93 6.77 -18.21 -9.29
N VAL A 94 5.50 -17.79 -9.26
CA VAL A 94 4.54 -17.93 -10.36
C VAL A 94 4.51 -16.72 -11.31
N PHE A 95 5.29 -15.68 -11.06
CA PHE A 95 5.46 -14.54 -11.96
C PHE A 95 6.71 -14.72 -12.81
N ASN A 96 6.66 -15.62 -13.81
CA ASN A 96 7.82 -15.97 -14.66
C ASN A 96 9.06 -16.44 -13.89
N GLY A 97 8.86 -17.20 -12.80
CA GLY A 97 9.95 -17.67 -11.95
C GLY A 97 10.34 -16.70 -10.83
N GLU A 98 9.60 -15.60 -10.67
CA GLU A 98 9.73 -14.67 -9.55
C GLU A 98 8.52 -14.73 -8.63
N ASP A 99 8.75 -14.39 -7.36
CA ASP A 99 7.70 -14.23 -6.37
C ASP A 99 7.09 -12.82 -6.42
N VAL A 100 5.94 -12.67 -5.78
CA VAL A 100 5.37 -11.36 -5.48
C VAL A 100 5.25 -11.21 -3.99
N THR A 101 5.80 -10.12 -3.47
CA THR A 101 5.64 -9.75 -2.06
C THR A 101 4.65 -8.61 -1.93
N VAL A 102 3.67 -8.80 -1.06
CA VAL A 102 2.67 -7.83 -0.65
C VAL A 102 2.94 -7.48 0.82
N THR A 103 3.09 -6.20 1.12
CA THR A 103 3.26 -5.69 2.48
C THR A 103 2.20 -4.65 2.77
N VAL A 104 1.58 -4.71 3.95
CA VAL A 104 0.66 -3.67 4.43
C VAL A 104 1.44 -2.71 5.31
N ASN A 105 1.71 -1.52 4.81
CA ASN A 105 2.45 -0.49 5.54
C ASN A 105 1.62 0.04 6.71
N SER A 106 0.33 0.35 6.47
CA SER A 106 -0.57 0.88 7.48
C SER A 106 -2.04 0.63 7.14
N ILE A 107 -2.91 0.68 8.15
CA ILE A 107 -4.37 0.57 8.00
C ILE A 107 -5.03 1.71 8.76
N GLY A 108 -5.93 2.41 8.09
CA GLY A 108 -6.82 3.44 8.64
C GLY A 108 -8.13 3.46 7.87
N ALA A 109 -8.57 4.64 7.43
CA ALA A 109 -9.71 4.74 6.51
C ALA A 109 -9.46 4.02 5.17
N ARG A 110 -8.19 3.86 4.80
CA ARG A 110 -7.68 3.07 3.66
C ARG A 110 -6.49 2.23 4.13
N ALA A 111 -6.13 1.21 3.35
CA ALA A 111 -4.90 0.46 3.60
C ALA A 111 -3.79 0.97 2.68
N ASN A 112 -2.65 1.35 3.25
CA ASN A 112 -1.46 1.65 2.47
C ASN A 112 -0.67 0.36 2.29
N ILE A 113 -0.37 -0.01 1.04
CA ILE A 113 0.32 -1.26 0.73
C ILE A 113 1.51 -1.02 -0.18
N LYS A 114 2.41 -1.99 -0.20
CA LYS A 114 3.51 -2.12 -1.14
C LYS A 114 3.47 -3.50 -1.81
N ILE A 115 3.58 -3.54 -3.12
CA ILE A 115 3.61 -4.75 -3.95
C ILE A 115 4.88 -4.72 -4.79
N CYS A 116 5.63 -5.82 -4.80
CA CYS A 116 6.81 -5.99 -5.64
C CYS A 116 6.82 -7.37 -6.30
N VAL A 117 7.06 -7.41 -7.61
CA VAL A 117 7.39 -8.65 -8.32
C VAL A 117 8.92 -8.80 -8.33
N GLY A 118 9.43 -9.84 -7.69
CA GLY A 118 10.86 -10.05 -7.45
C GLY A 118 11.48 -8.95 -6.59
N THR A 119 12.57 -8.35 -7.07
CA THR A 119 13.26 -7.29 -6.31
C THR A 119 12.47 -5.99 -6.32
N CYS A 120 12.07 -5.51 -5.14
CA CYS A 120 11.50 -4.17 -5.00
C CYS A 120 12.49 -3.10 -5.47
N PRO A 121 12.03 -2.06 -6.19
CA PRO A 121 12.85 -0.88 -6.39
C PRO A 121 13.23 -0.29 -5.02
N VAL A 122 14.52 -0.12 -4.79
CA VAL A 122 15.02 0.63 -3.64
C VAL A 122 14.75 2.09 -3.95
N MET A 123 13.83 2.74 -3.21
CA MET A 123 13.67 4.18 -3.32
C MET A 123 14.99 4.83 -2.90
N THR A 124 15.73 5.39 -3.86
CA THR A 124 16.81 6.33 -3.56
C THR A 124 16.17 7.57 -2.97
N VAL A 125 16.17 7.69 -1.64
CA VAL A 125 15.90 8.97 -0.99
C VAL A 125 16.95 9.95 -1.51
N SER A 126 16.51 10.99 -2.22
CA SER A 126 17.39 12.11 -2.57
C SER A 126 18.01 12.65 -1.27
N PRO A 127 19.31 12.98 -1.24
CA PRO A 127 19.97 13.42 -0.01
C PRO A 127 19.26 14.66 0.56
N THR A 128 18.84 14.56 1.82
CA THR A 128 18.29 15.67 2.60
C THR A 128 19.27 16.84 2.55
N VAL A 129 18.82 18.00 2.05
CA VAL A 129 19.61 19.23 2.07
C VAL A 129 20.08 19.52 3.50
N SER A 130 21.36 19.85 3.65
CA SER A 130 22.04 20.13 4.92
C SER A 130 21.29 21.21 5.73
N PRO A 131 21.23 21.13 7.08
CA PRO A 131 20.50 22.09 7.89
C PRO A 131 21.00 23.53 7.66
N SER A 132 20.06 24.44 7.41
CA SER A 132 20.29 25.89 7.29
C SER A 132 20.94 26.43 8.56
N ALA A 133 22.01 27.21 8.40
CA ALA A 133 22.75 27.82 9.50
C ALA A 133 21.83 28.65 10.43
N SER A 134 22.09 28.55 11.73
CA SER A 134 21.41 29.25 12.82
C SER A 134 21.48 30.77 12.66
N PRO A 135 20.43 31.54 13.01
CA PRO A 135 20.47 33.00 12.96
C PRO A 135 21.50 33.56 13.94
N ALA A 136 22.30 34.53 13.48
CA ALA A 136 23.28 35.24 14.27
C ALA A 136 22.60 36.09 15.38
N PRO A 137 23.18 36.18 16.59
CA PRO A 137 22.59 36.95 17.68
C PRO A 137 22.65 38.46 17.40
N THR A 138 21.52 39.14 17.57
CA THR A 138 21.38 40.59 17.49
C THR A 138 22.10 41.26 18.66
N LEU A 139 23.05 42.16 18.37
CA LEU A 139 23.68 43.01 19.38
C LEU A 139 22.66 44.00 19.95
N ILE A 140 22.36 43.87 21.24
CA ILE A 140 21.59 44.86 22.01
C ILE A 140 22.54 46.01 22.38
N SER A 141 22.32 47.18 21.78
CA SER A 141 22.95 48.45 22.15
C SER A 141 22.30 49.00 23.42
N SER A 142 23.10 49.22 24.46
CA SER A 142 22.66 49.72 25.77
C SER A 142 22.30 51.22 25.71
N SER A 143 21.14 51.57 26.29
CA SER A 143 20.71 52.95 26.54
C SER A 143 21.16 53.39 27.95
N PRO A 144 21.54 54.66 28.19
CA PRO A 144 22.17 55.07 29.45
C PRO A 144 21.15 55.58 30.47
N THR A 145 21.34 55.25 31.75
CA THR A 145 20.75 56.00 32.87
C THR A 145 21.81 56.25 33.94
N GLY A 146 22.36 57.47 33.95
CA GLY A 146 23.08 58.02 35.09
C GLY A 146 22.27 59.17 35.67
N ASN A 147 21.71 58.96 36.86
CA ASN A 147 21.25 60.02 37.78
C ASN A 147 22.19 59.95 39.01
N PRO A 148 22.65 61.09 39.54
CA PRO A 148 21.94 61.76 40.62
C PRO A 148 21.62 63.24 40.36
#